data_AF-U9UJ98-F1
#
_entry.id   AF-U9UJ98-F1
#
_cell.length_a   1.000
_cell.length_b   1.000
_cell.length_c   1.000
_cell.angle_alpha   90.00
_cell.angle_beta   90.00
_cell.angle_gamma   90.00
#
_symmetry.space_group_name_H-M   'P 1'
#
loop_
_entity.id
_entity.type
_entity.pdbx_description
1 polymer ?
#
loop_
_entity_poly.entity_id
_entity_poly.type
_entity_poly.pdbx_seq_one_letter_code
_entity_poly.pdbx_strand_id
1 'polypeptide(L)'
;MDDSTLIASSKSGIEDRLSITAEFYTLNNVQANSAKYVLLSSSSPSSKIIFDLSPSPLISDISLSLSSLSLDTSFRFLARSMVKDMAALLGPKKLFAQHVAYLYNAVLLLRLEFRLQTSLFSESTIQSIVKPIFSVFRRKAGLAATTPLALLFLKLPFSIQRFLSVLIFSHGFLAKNFHSS
;
A
#
# COMPACT_ATOMS: atom_id res chain seq x y z
N MET A 1 17.13 -6.43 -12.09
CA MET A 1 16.44 -5.67 -11.04
C MET A 1 17.12 -4.33 -10.98
N ASP A 2 16.38 -3.25 -11.21
CA ASP A 2 16.86 -1.88 -11.43
C ASP A 2 16.42 -0.92 -10.32
N ASP A 3 15.35 -1.25 -9.59
CA ASP A 3 14.87 -0.46 -8.46
C ASP A 3 15.78 -0.59 -7.23
N SER A 4 16.24 0.55 -6.72
CA SER A 4 17.07 0.65 -5.51
C SER A 4 16.43 1.58 -4.48
N THR A 5 16.50 1.23 -3.20
CA THR A 5 15.99 2.06 -2.09
C THR A 5 17.14 2.51 -1.19
N LEU A 6 17.28 3.83 -0.99
CA LEU A 6 18.23 4.42 -0.05
C LEU A 6 17.50 4.84 1.22
N ILE A 7 18.05 4.49 2.39
CA ILE A 7 17.46 4.80 3.69
C ILE A 7 18.49 5.53 4.54
N ALA A 8 18.13 6.68 5.08
CA ALA A 8 18.93 7.44 6.04
C ALA A 8 18.04 8.05 7.12
N SER A 9 18.63 8.35 8.28
CA SER A 9 17.93 8.99 9.41
C SER A 9 17.91 10.52 9.32
N SER A 10 18.67 11.11 8.40
CA SER A 10 18.82 12.57 8.27
C SER A 10 18.98 13.00 6.81
N LYS A 11 18.79 14.30 6.55
CA LYS A 11 19.00 14.92 5.22
C LYS A 11 20.45 14.72 4.75
N SER A 12 21.42 15.08 5.60
CA SER A 12 22.84 14.89 5.26
C SER A 12 23.17 13.42 5.01
N GLY A 13 22.60 12.49 5.77
CA GLY A 13 22.82 11.06 5.52
C GLY A 13 22.27 10.56 4.19
N ILE A 14 21.19 11.17 3.66
CA ILE A 14 20.69 10.82 2.32
C ILE A 14 21.49 11.54 1.22
N GLU A 15 21.99 12.76 1.46
CA GLU A 15 22.89 13.49 0.56
C GLU A 15 24.18 12.70 0.30
N ASP A 16 24.82 12.20 1.36
CA ASP A 16 26.03 11.38 1.27
C ASP A 16 25.78 10.12 0.44
N ARG A 17 24.66 9.43 0.69
CA ARG A 17 24.28 8.21 -0.05
C ARG A 17 23.97 8.50 -1.50
N LEU A 18 23.28 9.60 -1.81
CA LEU A 18 22.99 10.01 -3.17
C LEU A 18 24.27 10.35 -3.93
N SER A 19 25.23 11.00 -3.26
CA SER A 19 26.53 11.33 -3.85
C SER A 19 27.32 10.06 -4.21
N ILE A 20 27.48 9.14 -3.24
CA ILE A 20 28.16 7.84 -3.47
C ILE A 20 27.47 7.06 -4.60
N THR A 21 26.13 7.06 -4.62
CA THR A 21 25.35 6.36 -5.64
C THR A 21 25.55 6.97 -7.02
N ALA A 22 25.59 8.30 -7.12
CA ALA A 22 25.85 9.01 -8.37
C ALA A 22 27.24 8.69 -8.91
N GLU A 23 28.28 8.71 -8.06
CA GLU A 23 29.65 8.32 -8.49
C GLU A 23 29.71 6.86 -8.94
N PHE A 24 29.10 5.96 -8.17
CA PHE A 24 29.05 4.54 -8.50
C PHE A 24 28.37 4.32 -9.86
N TYR A 25 27.24 4.97 -10.12
CA TYR A 25 26.56 4.86 -11.41
C TYR A 25 27.37 5.44 -12.56
N THR A 26 28.01 6.61 -12.37
CA THR A 26 28.90 7.20 -13.39
C THR A 26 30.06 6.27 -13.73
N LEU A 27 30.73 5.68 -12.73
CA LEU A 27 31.85 4.77 -12.93
C LEU A 27 31.45 3.50 -13.69
N ASN A 28 30.23 3.02 -13.46
CA ASN A 28 29.71 1.82 -14.13
C ASN A 28 28.99 2.13 -15.44
N ASN A 29 29.04 3.38 -15.93
CA ASN A 29 28.32 3.82 -17.12
C ASN A 29 26.81 3.49 -17.07
N VAL A 30 26.22 3.62 -15.88
CA VAL A 30 24.80 3.43 -15.61
C VAL A 30 24.14 4.80 -15.52
N GLN A 31 23.09 5.02 -16.31
CA GLN A 31 22.32 6.26 -16.24
C GLN A 31 21.10 6.07 -15.35
N ALA A 32 21.07 6.74 -14.20
CA ALA A 32 19.92 6.72 -13.32
C ALA A 32 18.89 7.79 -13.71
N ASN A 33 17.60 7.43 -13.67
CA ASN A 33 16.51 8.34 -13.97
C ASN A 33 16.08 9.11 -12.70
N SER A 34 16.79 10.20 -12.41
CA SER A 34 16.53 11.05 -11.25
C SER A 34 15.12 11.65 -11.23
N ALA A 35 14.46 11.79 -12.39
CA ALA A 35 13.08 12.27 -12.49
C ALA A 35 12.05 11.27 -11.89
N LYS A 36 12.43 9.99 -11.73
CA LYS A 36 11.60 8.95 -11.09
C LYS A 36 11.85 8.82 -9.59
N TYR A 37 12.83 9.54 -9.04
CA TYR A 37 13.15 9.41 -7.63
C TYR A 37 12.03 10.01 -6.77
N VAL A 38 11.66 9.31 -5.70
CA VAL A 38 10.62 9.74 -4.77
C VAL A 38 11.21 9.79 -3.37
N LEU A 39 11.01 10.90 -2.66
CA LEU A 39 11.41 11.04 -1.27
C LEU A 39 10.24 10.67 -0.35
N LEU A 40 10.48 9.72 0.55
CA LEU A 40 9.60 9.42 1.67
C LEU A 40 10.23 9.97 2.95
N SER A 41 9.52 10.87 3.64
CA SER A 41 10.00 11.44 4.91
C SER A 41 8.91 11.45 5.97
N SER A 42 9.26 11.00 7.17
CA SER A 42 8.40 11.07 8.37
C SER A 42 8.05 12.49 8.78
N SER A 43 8.89 13.47 8.42
CA SER A 43 8.68 14.89 8.76
C SER A 43 7.70 15.61 7.83
N SER A 44 7.14 14.93 6.82
CA SER A 44 6.12 15.45 5.89
C SER A 44 6.43 16.85 5.30
N PRO A 45 7.55 17.02 4.57
CA PRO A 45 7.83 18.28 3.90
C PRO A 45 6.78 18.52 2.82
N SER A 46 6.08 19.64 2.90
CA SER A 46 5.00 20.05 1.99
C SER A 46 5.48 20.49 0.60
N SER A 47 6.80 20.50 0.38
CA SER A 47 7.45 21.06 -0.81
C SER A 47 8.55 20.17 -1.36
N LYS A 48 9.07 20.59 -2.53
CA LYS A 48 10.25 20.01 -3.20
C LYS A 48 11.49 20.26 -2.34
N ILE A 49 12.22 19.20 -2.00
CA ILE A 49 13.48 19.28 -1.24
C ILE A 49 14.64 19.27 -2.23
N ILE A 50 15.61 20.15 -1.99
CA ILE A 50 16.87 20.18 -2.72
C ILE A 50 17.93 19.49 -1.86
N PHE A 51 18.59 18.52 -2.46
CA PHE A 51 19.73 17.79 -1.92
C PHE A 51 20.99 18.28 -2.60
N ASP A 52 21.96 18.65 -1.79
CA ASP A 52 23.26 19.11 -2.26
C ASP A 52 24.20 17.89 -2.24
N LEU A 53 24.64 17.47 -3.43
CA LEU A 53 25.62 16.40 -3.60
C LEU A 53 27.02 16.95 -3.34
N SER A 54 27.96 16.10 -2.94
CA SER A 54 29.34 16.53 -2.81
C SER A 54 29.95 16.76 -4.19
N PRO A 55 30.61 17.90 -4.45
CA PRO A 55 31.27 18.15 -5.72
C PRO A 55 32.37 17.11 -5.97
N SER A 56 32.40 16.55 -7.17
CA SER A 56 33.32 15.49 -7.57
C SER A 56 33.68 15.63 -9.05
N PRO A 57 34.91 15.29 -9.49
CA PRO A 57 35.27 15.32 -10.91
C PRO A 57 34.39 14.41 -11.78
N LEU A 58 33.71 13.44 -11.17
CA LEU A 58 32.79 12.51 -11.84
C LEU A 58 31.35 13.03 -11.91
N ILE A 59 31.00 14.08 -11.16
CA ILE A 59 29.62 14.58 -11.05
C ILE A 59 29.61 16.07 -11.33
N SER A 60 29.03 16.47 -12.48
CA SER A 60 28.79 17.88 -12.81
C SER A 60 27.55 18.45 -12.13
N ASP A 61 26.54 17.60 -11.87
CA ASP A 61 25.27 18.00 -11.27
C ASP A 61 25.33 17.88 -9.76
N ILE A 62 25.55 19.01 -9.08
CA ILE A 62 25.78 19.06 -7.62
C ILE A 62 24.45 19.19 -6.85
N SER A 63 23.32 19.36 -7.54
CA SER A 63 22.01 19.54 -6.89
C SER A 63 20.98 18.59 -7.46
N LEU A 64 20.25 17.91 -6.57
CA LEU A 64 19.18 17.00 -6.95
C LEU A 64 17.91 17.36 -6.19
N SER A 65 16.83 17.55 -6.93
CA SER A 65 15.59 18.06 -6.37
C SER A 65 14.49 17.01 -6.40
N LEU A 66 13.97 16.61 -5.24
CA LEU A 66 12.95 15.57 -5.10
C LEU A 66 11.62 16.13 -4.64
N SER A 67 10.54 15.60 -5.22
CA SER A 67 9.21 15.74 -4.63
C SER A 67 9.09 14.80 -3.43
N SER A 68 8.73 15.38 -2.29
CA SER A 68 8.30 14.62 -1.12
C SER A 68 6.92 14.02 -1.38
N LEU A 69 6.75 12.74 -1.08
CA LEU A 69 5.44 12.12 -0.98
C LEU A 69 4.98 12.17 0.47
N SER A 70 3.83 12.82 0.72
CA SER A 70 3.25 12.84 2.07
C SER A 70 2.91 11.41 2.53
N LEU A 71 3.26 11.11 3.78
CA LEU A 71 2.81 9.89 4.48
C LEU A 71 1.30 9.84 4.69
N ASP A 72 0.56 10.91 4.34
CA ASP A 72 -0.91 10.94 4.37
C ASP A 72 -1.56 9.86 3.50
N THR A 73 -0.83 9.30 2.52
CA THR A 73 -1.20 8.02 1.91
C THR A 73 -0.83 6.85 2.81
N SER A 74 -1.33 6.86 4.05
CA SER A 74 -1.24 5.70 4.93
C SER A 74 -1.81 4.47 4.22
N PHE A 75 -1.25 3.28 4.49
CA PHE A 75 -1.80 2.03 3.98
C PHE A 75 -3.31 1.89 4.26
N ARG A 76 -3.77 2.49 5.37
CA ARG A 76 -5.19 2.63 5.73
C ARG A 76 -5.98 3.46 4.71
N PHE A 77 -5.48 4.62 4.32
CA PHE A 77 -6.15 5.48 3.34
C PHE A 77 -6.25 4.80 1.97
N LEU A 78 -5.16 4.18 1.54
CA LEU A 78 -5.09 3.42 0.27
C LEU A 78 -6.03 2.21 0.26
N ALA A 79 -6.10 1.47 1.38
CA ALA A 79 -7.05 0.38 1.52
C ALA A 79 -8.51 0.87 1.46
N ARG A 80 -8.81 2.01 2.12
CA ARG A 80 -10.14 2.63 2.06
C ARG A 80 -10.53 3.08 0.66
N SER A 81 -9.63 3.74 -0.07
CA SER A 81 -9.92 4.18 -1.45
C SER A 81 -10.18 2.98 -2.35
N MET A 82 -9.33 1.95 -2.30
CA MET A 82 -9.49 0.75 -3.13
C MET A 82 -10.84 0.04 -2.90
N VAL A 83 -11.27 -0.09 -1.64
CA VAL A 83 -12.59 -0.68 -1.33
C VAL A 83 -13.72 0.21 -1.82
N LYS A 84 -13.61 1.54 -1.65
CA LYS A 84 -14.61 2.49 -2.14
C LYS A 84 -14.74 2.46 -3.66
N ASP A 85 -13.62 2.44 -4.37
CA ASP A 85 -13.58 2.42 -5.83
C ASP A 85 -14.22 1.15 -6.36
N MET A 86 -13.89 0.00 -5.78
CA MET A 86 -14.52 -1.26 -6.14
C MET A 86 -16.03 -1.28 -5.82
N ALA A 87 -16.43 -0.75 -4.67
CA ALA A 87 -17.84 -0.64 -4.31
C ALA A 87 -18.61 0.27 -5.30
N ALA A 88 -18.01 1.38 -5.72
CA ALA A 88 -18.57 2.28 -6.72
C ALA A 88 -18.68 1.60 -8.10
N LEU A 89 -17.67 0.81 -8.49
CA LEU A 89 -17.67 0.06 -9.76
C LEU A 89 -18.73 -1.06 -9.79
N LEU A 90 -18.97 -1.74 -8.67
CA LEU A 90 -19.91 -2.87 -8.60
C LEU A 90 -21.34 -2.46 -8.26
N GLY A 91 -21.53 -1.33 -7.59
CA GLY A 91 -22.84 -0.80 -7.21
C GLY A 91 -23.87 -0.77 -8.35
N PRO A 92 -23.58 -0.08 -9.48
CA PRO A 92 -24.54 0.06 -10.57
C PRO A 92 -24.67 -1.19 -11.45
N LYS A 93 -23.73 -2.13 -11.40
CA LYS A 93 -23.73 -3.30 -12.28
C LYS A 93 -24.83 -4.30 -11.91
N LYS A 94 -25.48 -4.92 -12.92
CA LYS A 94 -26.45 -6.00 -12.74
C LYS A 94 -25.72 -7.31 -12.40
N LEU A 95 -25.24 -7.42 -11.16
CA LEU A 95 -24.51 -8.57 -10.64
C LEU A 95 -25.30 -9.23 -9.52
N PHE A 96 -25.24 -10.56 -9.45
CA PHE A 96 -25.72 -11.31 -8.30
C PHE A 96 -24.75 -11.17 -7.12
N ALA A 97 -25.26 -11.38 -5.91
CA ALA A 97 -24.45 -11.37 -4.68
C ALA A 97 -23.24 -12.30 -4.76
N GLN A 98 -23.39 -13.48 -5.37
CA GLN A 98 -22.31 -14.44 -5.59
C GLN A 98 -21.15 -13.88 -6.41
N HIS A 99 -21.42 -13.06 -7.42
CA HIS A 99 -20.37 -12.44 -8.24
C HIS A 99 -19.61 -11.37 -7.44
N VAL A 100 -20.30 -10.64 -6.58
CA VAL A 100 -19.68 -9.66 -5.67
C VAL A 100 -18.82 -10.38 -4.62
N ALA A 101 -19.30 -11.48 -4.05
CA ALA A 101 -18.54 -12.30 -3.10
C ALA A 101 -17.29 -12.92 -3.75
N TYR A 102 -17.42 -13.46 -4.96
CA TYR A 102 -16.28 -13.96 -5.72
C TYR A 102 -15.22 -12.88 -5.94
N LEU A 103 -15.63 -11.70 -6.44
CA LEU A 103 -14.69 -10.63 -6.73
C LEU A 103 -14.05 -10.06 -5.45
N TYR A 104 -14.79 -10.04 -4.34
CA TYR A 104 -14.25 -9.73 -3.03
C TYR A 104 -13.15 -10.73 -2.63
N ASN A 105 -13.44 -12.04 -2.64
CA ASN A 105 -12.50 -13.07 -2.20
C ASN A 105 -11.28 -13.20 -3.13
N ALA A 106 -11.49 -13.21 -4.44
CA ALA A 106 -10.44 -13.50 -5.42
C ALA A 106 -9.61 -12.27 -5.82
N VAL A 107 -10.12 -11.05 -5.61
CA VAL A 107 -9.43 -9.83 -6.07
C VAL A 107 -9.20 -8.86 -4.92
N LEU A 108 -10.26 -8.42 -4.25
CA LEU A 108 -10.14 -7.36 -3.24
C LEU A 108 -9.33 -7.84 -2.04
N LEU A 109 -9.63 -9.04 -1.58
CA LEU A 109 -9.04 -9.64 -0.40
C LEU A 109 -7.54 -9.84 -0.58
N LEU A 110 -7.11 -10.45 -1.69
CA LEU A 110 -5.69 -10.62 -2.02
C LEU A 110 -4.94 -9.28 -2.14
N ARG A 111 -5.56 -8.28 -2.79
CA ARG A 111 -4.96 -6.95 -2.92
C ARG A 111 -4.84 -6.24 -1.57
N LEU A 112 -5.84 -6.38 -0.71
CA LEU A 112 -5.81 -5.80 0.63
C LEU A 112 -4.79 -6.51 1.52
N GLU A 113 -4.70 -7.84 1.46
CA GLU A 113 -3.70 -8.62 2.18
C GLU A 113 -2.28 -8.18 1.79
N PHE A 114 -1.98 -8.15 0.49
CA PHE A 114 -0.67 -7.71 0.00
C PHE A 114 -0.32 -6.28 0.44
N ARG A 115 -1.27 -5.34 0.29
CA ARG A 115 -1.01 -3.93 0.64
C ARG A 115 -0.95 -3.67 2.15
N LEU A 116 -1.55 -4.54 2.97
CA LEU A 116 -1.60 -4.38 4.42
C LEU A 116 -0.69 -5.36 5.17
N GLN A 117 0.16 -6.09 4.45
CA GLN A 117 1.06 -7.12 4.96
C GLN A 117 2.03 -6.65 6.07
N THR A 118 2.31 -5.35 6.16
CA THR A 118 3.19 -4.74 7.17
C THR A 118 2.44 -3.89 8.19
N SER A 119 1.11 -3.75 8.06
CA SER A 119 0.30 -2.85 8.86
C SER A 119 -0.66 -3.61 9.77
N LEU A 120 -0.47 -3.48 11.07
CA LEU A 120 -1.40 -4.03 12.06
C LEU A 120 -2.56 -3.06 12.28
N PHE A 121 -3.78 -3.48 11.95
CA PHE A 121 -4.99 -2.70 12.19
C PHE A 121 -5.89 -3.36 13.23
N SER A 122 -6.58 -2.52 14.01
CA SER A 122 -7.67 -2.99 14.88
C SER A 122 -8.82 -3.57 14.03
N GLU A 123 -9.58 -4.49 14.62
CA GLU A 123 -10.76 -5.05 13.96
C GLU A 123 -11.77 -3.96 13.55
N SER A 124 -12.01 -2.96 14.42
CA SER A 124 -12.90 -1.83 14.13
C SER A 124 -12.45 -1.03 12.90
N THR A 125 -11.14 -0.87 12.72
CA THR A 125 -10.56 -0.18 11.56
C THR A 125 -10.78 -1.01 10.29
N ILE A 126 -10.52 -2.31 10.35
CA ILE A 126 -10.76 -3.24 9.25
C ILE A 126 -12.24 -3.25 8.84
N GLN A 127 -13.16 -3.36 9.80
CA GLN A 127 -14.60 -3.32 9.52
C GLN A 127 -15.00 -2.01 8.85
N SER A 128 -14.42 -0.89 9.28
CA SER A 128 -14.65 0.41 8.64
C SER A 128 -14.13 0.47 7.21
N ILE A 129 -12.98 -0.17 6.91
CA ILE A 129 -12.40 -0.27 5.57
C ILE A 129 -13.32 -1.05 4.64
N VAL A 130 -13.79 -2.25 5.05
CA VAL A 130 -14.58 -3.14 4.20
C VAL A 130 -16.07 -2.78 4.13
N LYS A 131 -16.57 -1.90 5.01
CA LYS A 131 -17.98 -1.49 5.06
C LYS A 131 -18.60 -1.11 3.70
N PRO A 132 -17.93 -0.37 2.79
CA PRO A 132 -18.51 0.00 1.50
C PRO A 132 -18.81 -1.20 0.60
N ILE A 133 -17.90 -2.18 0.49
CA ILE A 133 -18.13 -3.36 -0.37
C ILE A 133 -19.22 -4.27 0.20
N PHE A 134 -19.29 -4.42 1.52
CA PHE A 134 -20.34 -5.19 2.18
C PHE A 134 -21.73 -4.53 2.09
N SER A 135 -21.79 -3.20 2.01
CA SER A 135 -23.04 -2.49 1.69
C SER A 135 -23.55 -2.82 0.28
N VAL A 136 -22.66 -2.90 -0.71
CA VAL A 136 -23.01 -3.37 -2.06
C VAL A 136 -23.49 -4.82 -2.00
N PHE A 137 -22.76 -5.69 -1.31
CA PHE A 137 -23.13 -7.09 -1.16
C PHE A 137 -24.54 -7.27 -0.58
N ARG A 138 -24.87 -6.59 0.54
CA ARG A 138 -26.21 -6.64 1.15
C ARG A 138 -27.31 -6.27 0.16
N ARG A 139 -27.13 -5.15 -0.57
CA ARG A 139 -28.10 -4.70 -1.58
C ARG A 139 -28.28 -5.74 -2.70
N LYS A 140 -27.21 -6.38 -3.15
CA LYS A 140 -27.29 -7.42 -4.20
C LYS A 140 -27.83 -8.76 -3.68
N ALA A 141 -27.73 -9.02 -2.38
CA ALA A 141 -28.25 -10.21 -1.73
C ALA A 141 -29.70 -10.06 -1.24
N GLY A 142 -30.32 -8.88 -1.41
CA GLY A 142 -31.65 -8.59 -0.87
C GLY A 142 -31.70 -8.51 0.66
N LEU A 143 -30.55 -8.31 1.31
CA LEU A 143 -30.43 -8.23 2.77
C LEU A 143 -30.67 -6.80 3.28
N ALA A 144 -31.20 -6.69 4.49
CA ALA A 144 -31.38 -5.40 5.15
C ALA A 144 -30.03 -4.68 5.34
N ALA A 145 -30.02 -3.36 5.21
CA ALA A 145 -28.81 -2.57 5.43
C ALA A 145 -28.22 -2.75 6.84
N THR A 146 -29.07 -3.07 7.80
CA THR A 146 -28.77 -3.31 9.22
C THR A 146 -28.25 -4.73 9.51
N THR A 147 -28.23 -5.64 8.53
CA THR A 147 -27.74 -7.02 8.74
C THR A 147 -26.32 -6.99 9.32
N PRO A 148 -26.09 -7.55 10.53
CA PRO A 148 -24.77 -7.57 11.15
C PRO A 148 -23.70 -8.15 10.22
N LEU A 149 -22.51 -7.54 10.20
CA LEU A 149 -21.39 -8.01 9.38
C LEU A 149 -21.01 -9.46 9.71
N ALA A 150 -21.11 -9.84 10.98
CA ALA A 150 -20.88 -11.21 11.45
C ALA A 150 -21.78 -12.24 10.75
N LEU A 151 -23.04 -11.88 10.44
CA LEU A 151 -23.96 -12.79 9.74
C LEU A 151 -23.56 -13.02 8.29
N LEU A 152 -22.86 -12.07 7.64
CA LEU A 152 -22.37 -12.25 6.26
C LEU A 152 -21.22 -13.26 6.17
N PHE A 153 -20.52 -13.49 7.29
CA PHE A 153 -19.46 -14.50 7.42
C PHE A 153 -19.98 -15.85 7.92
N LEU A 154 -21.18 -15.87 8.53
CA LEU A 154 -21.88 -17.12 8.78
C LEU A 154 -22.24 -17.73 7.43
N LYS A 155 -22.25 -19.07 7.35
CA LYS A 155 -22.31 -19.94 6.16
C LYS A 155 -23.57 -19.75 5.28
N LEU A 156 -23.86 -18.52 4.85
CA LEU A 156 -24.72 -18.21 3.72
C LEU A 156 -24.08 -18.81 2.44
N PRO A 157 -24.84 -19.01 1.36
CA PRO A 157 -24.37 -19.66 0.13
C PRO A 157 -23.24 -18.92 -0.62
N PHE A 158 -22.66 -17.86 -0.04
CA PHE A 158 -21.76 -16.93 -0.71
C PHE A 158 -20.28 -17.06 -0.31
N SER A 159 -19.94 -17.92 0.65
CA SER A 159 -18.55 -18.27 1.02
C SER A 159 -17.60 -17.07 1.22
N ILE A 160 -18.05 -15.99 1.86
CA ILE A 160 -17.23 -14.79 2.04
C ILE A 160 -16.18 -15.01 3.14
N GLN A 161 -14.91 -14.76 2.82
CA GLN A 161 -13.82 -14.87 3.79
C GLN A 161 -13.70 -13.62 4.68
N ARG A 162 -13.40 -13.84 5.96
CA ARG A 162 -13.19 -12.75 6.92
C ARG A 162 -11.79 -12.15 6.72
N PHE A 163 -11.73 -10.86 6.44
CA PHE A 163 -10.44 -10.21 6.13
C PHE A 163 -9.43 -10.30 7.30
N LEU A 164 -9.92 -10.17 8.54
CA LEU A 164 -9.08 -10.25 9.73
C LEU A 164 -8.41 -11.62 9.89
N SER A 165 -9.11 -12.73 9.60
CA SER A 165 -8.50 -14.06 9.72
C SER A 165 -7.42 -14.30 8.67
N VAL A 166 -7.57 -13.72 7.48
CA VAL A 166 -6.56 -13.79 6.42
C VAL A 166 -5.32 -12.98 6.80
N LEU A 167 -5.48 -11.76 7.30
CA LEU A 167 -4.36 -10.95 7.79
C LEU A 167 -3.58 -11.66 8.91
N ILE A 168 -4.28 -12.19 9.92
CA ILE A 168 -3.63 -12.88 11.05
C ILE A 168 -2.83 -14.10 10.56
N PHE A 169 -3.37 -14.85 9.61
CA PHE A 169 -2.67 -16.00 9.03
C PHE A 169 -1.41 -15.57 8.26
N SER A 170 -1.52 -14.53 7.44
CA SER A 170 -0.41 -13.99 6.64
C SER A 170 0.71 -13.43 7.53
N HIS A 171 0.35 -12.68 8.57
CA HIS A 171 1.33 -12.17 9.55
C HIS A 171 1.96 -13.30 10.38
N GLY A 172 1.18 -14.30 10.79
CA GLY A 172 1.70 -15.47 11.52
C GLY A 172 2.68 -16.30 10.69
N PHE A 173 2.50 -16.36 9.37
CA PHE A 173 3.43 -16.99 8.44
C PHE A 173 4.73 -16.18 8.30
N LEU A 174 4.65 -14.84 8.20
CA LEU A 174 5.84 -13.98 8.17
C LEU A 174 6.65 -14.05 9.47
N ALA A 175 5.99 -14.03 10.63
CA ALA A 175 6.68 -14.10 11.93
C ALA A 175 7.45 -15.41 12.13
N LYS A 176 6.99 -16.53 11.55
CA LYS A 176 7.73 -17.81 11.58
C LYS A 176 8.96 -17.80 10.69
N ASN A 177 8.92 -17.10 9.55
CA ASN A 177 10.03 -17.03 8.61
C ASN A 177 11.18 -16.11 9.09
N PHE A 178 10.92 -15.19 10.03
CA PHE A 178 11.97 -14.36 10.64
C PHE A 178 12.70 -15.03 11.80
N HIS A 179 12.19 -16.15 12.34
CA HIS A 179 12.83 -16.86 13.45
C HIS A 179 13.77 -18.00 13.00
N SER A 180 13.97 -18.17 11.70
CA SER A 180 14.80 -19.22 11.10
C SER A 180 15.96 -18.68 10.26
N SER A 181 16.59 -17.58 10.66
CA SER A 181 17.82 -17.05 10.05
C SER A 181 18.79 -16.56 11.12
#